data_AF-A0AAU5XTU7-F1
#
_entry.id   AF-A0AAU5XTU7-F1
#
_cell.length_a   1.000
_cell.length_b   1.000
_cell.length_c   1.000
_cell.angle_alpha   90.00
_cell.angle_beta   90.00
_cell.angle_gamma   90.00
#
_symmetry.space_group_name_H-M   'P 1'
#
loop_
_entity.id
_entity.type
_entity.pdbx_description
1 polymer ?
#
loop_
_entity_poly.entity_id
_entity_poly.type
_entity_poly.pdbx_seq_one_letter_code
_entity_poly.pdbx_strand_id
1 'polypeptide(L)' 'MTTDATFVSRYDLRVKLVQDVLKENTKLSATACQALAVQLLHTMDTVPERTR' A
#
# COMPACT_ATOMS: atom_id res chain seq x y z
N MET A 1 -20.46 -14.78 -19.68
CA MET A 1 -19.91 -14.71 -18.31
C MET A 1 -19.23 -13.37 -18.17
N THR A 2 -19.90 -12.39 -17.60
CA THR A 2 -19.34 -11.06 -17.33
C THR A 2 -18.42 -11.22 -16.12
N THR A 3 -17.11 -11.27 -16.35
CA THR A 3 -16.15 -11.16 -15.27
C THR A 3 -16.29 -9.76 -14.68
N ASP A 4 -16.88 -9.68 -13.48
CA ASP A 4 -16.83 -8.50 -12.62
C ASP A 4 -15.35 -8.18 -12.38
N ALA A 5 -14.80 -7.34 -13.27
CA ALA A 5 -13.46 -6.83 -13.13
C ALA A 5 -13.52 -5.84 -11.98
N THR A 6 -13.29 -6.35 -10.77
CA THR A 6 -13.13 -5.54 -9.56
C THR A 6 -12.16 -4.42 -9.92
N PHE A 7 -12.65 -3.19 -10.00
CA PHE A 7 -11.83 -2.05 -10.35
C PHE A 7 -10.89 -1.79 -9.18
N VAL A 8 -9.73 -2.43 -9.19
CA VAL A 8 -8.69 -2.23 -8.18
C VAL A 8 -7.86 -1.04 -8.65
N SER A 9 -7.92 0.06 -7.92
CA SER A 9 -7.04 1.20 -8.18
C SER A 9 -5.59 0.74 -8.08
N ARG A 10 -4.71 1.26 -8.95
CA ARG A 10 -3.27 0.99 -8.84
C ARG A 10 -2.72 1.39 -7.47
N TYR A 11 -3.36 2.37 -6.83
CA TYR A 11 -3.06 2.76 -5.47
C TYR A 11 -3.34 1.63 -4.47
N ASP A 12 -4.54 1.04 -4.51
CA ASP A 12 -4.91 -0.10 -3.66
C ASP A 12 -3.99 -1.31 -3.89
N LEU A 13 -3.60 -1.55 -5.14
CA LEU A 13 -2.68 -2.64 -5.49
C LEU A 13 -1.30 -2.41 -4.88
N ARG A 14 -0.79 -1.17 -4.91
CA ARG A 14 0.48 -0.79 -4.24
C ARG A 14 0.37 -0.89 -2.72
N VAL A 15 -0.74 -0.43 -2.12
CA VAL A 15 -0.99 -0.55 -0.68
C VAL A 15 -0.96 -2.02 -0.26
N LYS A 16 -1.59 -2.90 -1.03
CA LYS A 16 -1.63 -4.34 -0.74
C LYS A 16 -0.24 -4.98 -0.79
N LEU A 17 0.57 -4.66 -1.80
CA LEU A 17 1.96 -5.14 -1.89
C LEU A 17 2.79 -4.69 -0.69
N VAL A 18 2.70 -3.41 -0.30
CA VAL A 18 3.43 -2.89 0.86
C VAL A 18 2.89 -3.51 2.15
N GLN A 19 1.58 -3.71 2.28
CA GLN A 19 0.97 -4.37 3.42
C GLN A 19 1.44 -5.83 3.56
N ASP A 20 1.54 -6.57 2.45
CA ASP A 20 1.99 -7.96 2.46
C ASP A 20 3.46 -8.06 2.88
N VAL A 21 4.34 -7.19 2.34
CA VAL A 21 5.74 -7.07 2.79
C VAL A 21 5.82 -6.71 4.28
N LEU A 22 4.99 -5.77 4.75
CA LEU A 22 4.94 -5.39 6.15
C LEU A 22 4.45 -6.54 7.03
N LYS A 23 3.45 -7.33 6.61
CA LYS A 23 3.00 -8.51 7.36
C LYS A 23 4.08 -9.59 7.47
N GLU A 24 4.88 -9.79 6.43
CA GLU A 24 5.97 -10.76 6.44
C GLU A 24 7.13 -10.31 7.33
N ASN A 25 7.43 -9.01 7.37
CA ASN A 25 8.59 -8.46 8.07
C ASN A 25 8.27 -7.92 9.47
N THR A 26 7.00 -7.70 9.80
CA THR A 26 6.57 -7.13 11.08
C THR A 26 5.52 -8.04 11.73
N LYS A 27 5.60 -8.21 13.05
CA LYS A 27 4.59 -8.93 13.85
C LYS A 27 3.33 -8.09 14.11
N LEU A 28 3.06 -7.10 13.26
CA LEU A 28 1.94 -6.18 13.42
C LEU A 28 0.64 -6.83 12.96
N SER A 29 -0.48 -6.36 13.51
CA SER A 29 -1.79 -6.80 13.07
C SER A 29 -2.04 -6.36 11.62
N ALA A 30 -2.87 -7.10 10.88
CA ALA A 30 -3.16 -6.81 9.48
C ALA A 30 -3.68 -5.37 9.25
N THR A 31 -4.43 -4.82 10.22
CA THR A 31 -4.95 -3.45 10.21
C THR A 31 -3.85 -2.42 10.44
N ALA A 32 -2.90 -2.69 11.35
CA ALA A 32 -1.73 -1.83 11.55
C ALA A 32 -0.81 -1.83 10.32
N CYS A 33 -0.57 -2.99 9.69
CA CYS A 33 0.19 -3.08 8.44
C CYS A 33 -0.48 -2.28 7.31
N GLN A 34 -1.82 -2.29 7.24
CA GLN A 34 -2.55 -1.52 6.23
C GLN A 34 -2.43 -0.02 6.47
N ALA A 35 -2.62 0.44 7.71
CA ALA A 35 -2.49 1.85 8.06
C ALA A 35 -1.07 2.36 7.77
N LEU A 36 -0.05 1.58 8.11
CA LEU A 36 1.34 1.89 7.80
C LEU A 36 1.60 1.91 6.30
N ALA A 37 1.09 0.94 5.53
CA ALA A 37 1.26 0.90 4.08
C ALA A 37 0.68 2.15 3.41
N VAL A 38 -0.53 2.58 3.79
CA VAL A 38 -1.16 3.80 3.28
C VAL A 38 -0.35 5.03 3.66
N GLN A 39 0.06 5.15 4.93
CA GLN A 39 0.84 6.29 5.41
C GLN A 39 2.19 6.39 4.70
N LEU A 40 2.87 5.26 4.47
CA LEU A 40 4.17 5.20 3.84
C LEU A 40 4.09 5.54 2.35
N LEU A 41 3.10 5.01 1.63
CA LEU A 41 2.83 5.37 0.24
C LEU A 41 2.45 6.85 0.11
N HIS A 42 1.58 7.35 0.97
CA HIS A 42 1.22 8.77 0.97
C HIS A 42 2.43 9.65 1.27
N THR A 43 3.29 9.26 2.22
CA THR A 43 4.52 9.98 2.53
C THR A 43 5.48 9.95 1.34
N MET A 44 5.66 8.82 0.67
CA MET A 44 6.50 8.74 -0.53
C MET A 44 5.97 9.59 -1.70
N ASP A 45 4.65 9.73 -1.82
CA ASP A 45 3.99 10.52 -2.85
C ASP A 45 4.01 12.03 -2.55
N THR A 46 4.01 12.38 -1.26
CA THR A 46 4.04 13.77 -0.77
C THR A 46 5.43 14.30 -0.45
N VAL A 47 6.43 13.43 -0.28
CA VAL A 47 7.83 13.85 -0.19
C VAL A 47 8.24 14.33 -1.57
N PRO A 48 8.45 15.64 -1.77
CA PRO A 48 9.00 16.11 -3.03
C PRO A 48 10.34 15.41 -3.21
N GLU A 49 10.57 14.83 -4.39
CA GLU A 49 11.87 14.28 -4.76
C GLU A 49 12.93 15.28 -4.30
N ARG A 50 13.88 14.84 -3.46
CA ARG A 50 15.03 15.69 -3.10
C ARG A 50 15.75 15.96 -4.40
N THR A 51 15.41 17.09 -5.02
CA THR A 51 16.10 17.64 -6.18
C THR A 51 17.50 17.94 -5.68
N ARG A 52 18.42 17.08 -6.10
CA ARG A 52 19.85 17.17 -5.76
C ARG A 52 20.47 18.37 -6.47
#